data_AF-A0A1Y2BU71-F1
#
_entry.id   AF-A0A1Y2BU71-F1
#
_cell.length_a   1.000
_cell.length_b   1.000
_cell.length_c   1.000
_cell.angle_alpha   90.00
_cell.angle_beta   90.00
_cell.angle_gamma   90.00
#
_symmetry.space_group_name_H-M   'P 1'
#
loop_
_entity.id
_entity.type
_entity.pdbx_description
1 polymer ?
#
loop_
_entity_poly.entity_id
_entity_poly.type
_entity_poly.pdbx_seq_one_letter_code
_entity_poly.pdbx_strand_id
1 'polypeptide(L)'
;MSKATRFLTIFGCCALTWLILSLHNTLFPFIKFPVWLQEILPVLPFEALIAFCAYSMANVGWKLITFVDTPDDYTSLLKEIDTAKADLRSKGLDI
;
A
#
# COMPACT_ATOMS: atom_id res chain seq x y z
N MET A 1 -12.28 -3.77 -11.62
CA MET A 1 -12.10 -3.41 -10.19
C MET A 1 -10.79 -2.64 -10.05
N SER A 2 -10.81 -1.38 -9.61
CA SER A 2 -9.57 -0.61 -9.44
C SER A 2 -8.73 -1.19 -8.29
N LYS A 3 -7.40 -1.06 -8.36
CA LYS A 3 -6.49 -1.51 -7.29
C LYS A 3 -6.85 -0.85 -5.94
N ALA A 4 -7.30 0.40 -5.96
CA ALA A 4 -7.75 1.14 -4.79
C ALA A 4 -9.02 0.54 -4.17
N THR A 5 -10.00 0.17 -5.00
CA THR A 5 -11.25 -0.46 -4.54
C THR A 5 -10.96 -1.79 -3.84
N ARG A 6 -10.05 -2.61 -4.39
CA ARG A 6 -9.67 -3.90 -3.79
C ARG A 6 -8.98 -3.73 -2.43
N PHE A 7 -8.09 -2.75 -2.30
CA PHE A 7 -7.44 -2.44 -1.03
C PHE A 7 -8.48 -2.01 0.02
N LEU A 8 -9.36 -1.08 -0.34
CA LEU A 8 -10.37 -0.55 0.56
C LEU A 8 -11.34 -1.63 1.03
N THR A 9 -11.76 -2.54 0.14
CA THR A 9 -12.65 -3.66 0.50
C THR A 9 -11.99 -4.63 1.46
N ILE A 10 -10.72 -4.99 1.23
CA ILE A 10 -10.00 -5.94 2.10
C ILE A 10 -9.77 -5.31 3.48
N PHE A 11 -9.28 -4.06 3.50
CA PHE A 11 -9.06 -3.32 4.74
C PHE A 11 -10.36 -3.16 5.53
N GLY A 12 -11.45 -2.78 4.85
CA GLY A 12 -12.77 -2.65 5.45
C GLY A 12 -13.29 -3.96 6.04
N CYS A 13 -13.17 -5.07 5.31
CA CYS A 13 -13.56 -6.40 5.83
C CYS A 13 -12.74 -6.77 7.07
N CYS A 14 -11.41 -6.63 7.03
CA CYS A 14 -10.56 -6.94 8.18
C CYS A 14 -10.88 -6.06 9.40
N ALA A 15 -11.09 -4.76 9.20
CA ALA A 15 -11.46 -3.83 10.26
C ALA A 15 -12.81 -4.17 10.88
N LEU A 16 -13.81 -4.53 10.06
CA LEU A 16 -15.12 -4.98 10.53
C LEU A 16 -15.02 -6.28 11.32
N THR A 17 -14.26 -7.26 10.85
CA THR A 17 -14.03 -8.52 11.58
C THR A 17 -13.36 -8.26 12.92
N TRP A 18 -12.34 -7.41 12.96
CA TRP A 18 -11.68 -7.02 14.22
C TRP A 18 -12.64 -6.33 15.19
N LEU A 19 -13.49 -5.42 14.70
CA LEU A 19 -14.46 -4.69 15.52
C LEU A 19 -15.53 -5.64 16.10
N ILE A 20 -16.03 -6.58 15.30
CA ILE A 20 -16.97 -7.62 15.75
C ILE A 20 -16.33 -8.49 16.84
N LEU A 21 -15.07 -8.91 16.64
CA LEU A 21 -14.32 -9.66 17.63
C LEU A 21 -14.07 -8.82 18.89
N SER A 22 -13.80 -7.52 18.79
CA SER A 22 -13.60 -6.67 19.96
C SER A 22 -14.87 -6.52 20.80
N LEU A 23 -16.04 -6.58 20.17
CA LEU A 23 -17.36 -6.52 20.82
C LEU A 23 -17.92 -7.90 21.19
N HIS A 24 -17.12 -8.98 21.06
CA HIS A 24 -17.59 -10.34 21.32
C HIS A 24 -18.23 -10.52 22.70
N ASN A 25 -17.71 -9.82 23.72
CA ASN A 25 -18.19 -9.89 25.10
C ASN A 25 -19.63 -9.35 25.24
N THR A 26 -20.03 -8.41 24.39
CA THR A 26 -21.37 -7.81 24.40
C THR A 26 -22.34 -8.56 23.49
N LEU A 27 -21.84 -9.11 22.37
CA LEU A 27 -22.64 -9.82 21.36
C LEU A 27 -22.92 -11.29 21.71
N PHE A 28 -21.95 -11.97 22.33
CA PHE A 28 -22.02 -13.42 22.60
C PHE A 28 -21.61 -13.73 24.05
N PRO A 29 -22.43 -13.36 25.05
CA PRO A 29 -22.11 -13.58 26.46
C PRO A 29 -21.99 -15.06 26.85
N PHE A 30 -22.44 -15.99 26.01
CA PHE A 30 -22.40 -17.44 26.25
C PHE A 30 -21.10 -18.12 25.78
N ILE A 31 -20.25 -17.42 25.00
CA ILE A 31 -19.02 -17.99 24.45
C ILE A 31 -17.83 -17.46 25.23
N LYS A 32 -17.17 -18.34 25.99
CA LYS A 32 -15.92 -18.01 26.68
C LYS A 32 -14.75 -18.13 25.71
N PHE A 33 -14.20 -17.00 25.31
CA PHE A 33 -12.94 -16.96 24.58
C PHE A 33 -11.75 -17.20 25.52
N PRO A 34 -10.64 -17.76 25.01
CA PRO A 34 -9.47 -17.97 25.83
C PRO A 34 -8.75 -16.65 26.15
N VAL A 35 -8.11 -16.58 27.32
CA VAL A 35 -7.52 -15.35 27.89
C VAL A 35 -6.50 -14.70 26.95
N TRP A 36 -5.62 -15.50 26.32
CA TRP A 36 -4.61 -15.01 25.39
C TRP A 36 -5.19 -14.27 24.17
N LEU A 37 -6.40 -14.64 23.73
CA LEU A 37 -7.06 -13.96 22.63
C LEU A 37 -7.55 -12.58 23.05
N GLN A 38 -7.99 -12.41 24.30
CA GLN A 38 -8.44 -11.12 24.82
C GLN A 38 -7.28 -10.13 24.99
N GLU A 39 -6.09 -10.63 25.28
CA GLU A 39 -4.88 -9.81 25.41
C GLU A 39 -4.36 -9.34 24.04
N ILE A 40 -4.40 -10.19 23.01
CA ILE A 40 -3.83 -9.86 21.70
C ILE A 40 -4.75 -8.96 20.85
N LEU A 41 -6.07 -9.12 21.01
CA LEU A 41 -7.07 -8.40 20.22
C LEU A 41 -6.92 -6.88 20.24
N PRO A 42 -6.74 -6.20 21.39
CA PRO A 42 -6.60 -4.74 21.43
C PRO A 42 -5.28 -4.24 20.83
N VAL A 43 -4.22 -5.07 20.82
CA VAL A 43 -2.90 -4.68 20.31
C VAL A 43 -2.77 -4.90 18.80
N LEU A 44 -3.60 -5.78 18.24
CA LEU A 44 -3.59 -6.19 16.82
C LEU A 44 -3.61 -5.03 15.81
N PRO A 45 -4.41 -3.96 15.96
CA PRO A 45 -4.39 -2.83 15.04
C PRO A 45 -3.06 -2.06 15.07
N PHE A 46 -2.43 -1.97 16.24
CA PHE A 46 -1.16 -1.28 16.40
C PHE A 46 -0.01 -2.09 15.80
N GLU A 47 0.01 -3.41 16.04
CA GLU A 47 0.96 -4.33 15.39
C GLU A 47 0.84 -4.30 13.86
N ALA A 48 -0.39 -4.25 13.33
CA ALA A 48 -0.62 -4.12 11.90
C ALA A 48 -0.06 -2.81 11.32
N LEU A 49 -0.17 -1.70 12.06
CA LEU A 49 0.41 -0.41 11.69
C LEU A 49 1.94 -0.47 11.68
N ILE A 50 2.55 -1.06 12.71
CA ILE A 50 4.01 -1.22 12.79
C ILE A 50 4.52 -2.09 11.63
N ALA A 51 3.86 -3.22 11.37
CA ALA A 51 4.21 -4.11 10.25
C ALA A 51 4.09 -3.39 8.90
N PHE A 52 3.04 -2.59 8.72
CA PHE A 52 2.87 -1.77 7.52
C PHE A 52 4.00 -0.74 7.35
N CYS A 53 4.38 -0.04 8.42
CA CYS A 53 5.50 0.90 8.42
C CYS A 53 6.83 0.22 8.05
N ALA A 54 7.12 -0.92 8.71
CA ALA A 54 8.33 -1.70 8.43
C ALA A 54 8.37 -2.19 6.98
N TYR A 55 7.25 -2.72 6.48
CA TYR A 55 7.12 -3.17 5.09
C TYR A 55 7.30 -2.01 4.10
N SER A 56 6.68 -0.86 4.36
CA SER A 56 6.81 0.33 3.50
C SER A 56 8.26 0.80 3.44
N MET A 57 8.91 0.91 4.60
CA MET A 57 10.32 1.32 4.70
C MET A 57 11.25 0.32 4.00
N ALA A 58 11.03 -0.98 4.19
CA ALA A 58 11.80 -2.02 3.51
C ALA A 58 11.64 -1.96 1.99
N ASN A 59 10.42 -1.72 1.48
CA ASN A 59 10.19 -1.60 0.05
C ASN A 59 10.87 -0.37 -0.55
N VAL A 60 10.79 0.77 0.13
CA VAL A 60 11.47 2.01 -0.32
C VAL A 60 12.98 1.81 -0.27
N GLY A 61 13.51 1.31 0.85
CA GLY A 61 14.94 1.03 1.00
C GLY A 61 15.46 0.02 -0.03
N TRP A 62 14.72 -1.06 -0.27
CA TRP A 62 15.06 -2.06 -1.29
C TRP A 62 15.15 -1.42 -2.67
N LYS A 63 14.14 -0.63 -3.06
CA LYS A 63 14.13 0.05 -4.37
C LYS A 63 15.28 1.05 -4.53
N LEU A 64 15.69 1.72 -3.46
CA LEU A 64 16.85 2.62 -3.48
C LEU A 64 18.16 1.85 -3.62
N ILE A 65 18.30 0.72 -2.92
CA ILE A 65 19.52 -0.12 -2.99
C ILE A 65 19.62 -0.81 -4.35
N THR A 66 18.50 -1.28 -4.90
CA THR A 66 18.42 -1.93 -6.21
C THR A 66 18.16 -0.96 -7.34
N PHE A 67 18.29 0.36 -7.11
CA PHE A 67 18.34 1.34 -8.16
C PHE A 67 19.66 1.15 -8.90
N VAL A 68 19.73 0.10 -9.72
CA VAL A 68 20.68 0.01 -10.80
C VAL A 68 20.41 1.28 -11.60
N ASP A 69 21.40 2.17 -11.71
CA ASP A 69 21.31 3.27 -12.65
C ASP A 69 20.82 2.65 -13.96
N THR A 70 19.63 3.06 -14.42
CA THR A 70 19.05 2.56 -15.66
C THR A 70 19.41 3.56 -16.75
N PRO A 71 20.66 3.56 -17.28
CA PRO A 71 21.00 4.42 -18.40
C PRO A 71 20.08 4.11 -19.60
N ASP A 72 19.57 2.88 -19.71
CA ASP A 72 18.58 2.52 -20.73
C ASP A 72 17.24 3.25 -20.55
N ASP A 73 16.64 3.30 -19.36
CA ASP A 73 15.39 4.06 -19.17
C ASP A 73 15.65 5.57 -19.31
N TYR A 74 16.81 6.08 -18.86
CA TYR A 74 17.18 7.47 -19.05
C TYR A 74 17.32 7.84 -20.53
N THR A 75 17.99 7.00 -21.33
CA THR A 75 18.15 7.20 -22.77
C THR A 75 16.85 7.02 -23.54
N SER A 76 15.97 6.11 -23.09
CA SER A 76 14.61 5.95 -23.63
C SER A 76 13.77 7.20 -23.37
N LEU A 77 13.80 7.73 -22.13
CA LEU A 77 13.12 8.98 -21.78
C LEU A 77 13.62 10.16 -22.61
N LEU A 78 14.93 10.27 -22.85
CA LEU A 78 15.48 11.33 -23.70
C LEU A 78 14.96 11.23 -25.15
N LYS A 79 14.86 10.03 -25.71
CA LYS A 79 14.27 9.82 -27.04
C LYS A 79 12.79 10.21 -27.11
N GLU A 80 12.02 9.91 -26.07
CA GLU A 80 10.62 10.33 -25.97
C GLU A 80 10.49 11.84 -25.91
N ILE A 81 11.38 12.52 -25.16
CA ILE A 81 11.43 13.98 -25.09
C ILE A 81 11.74 14.59 -26.46
N ASP A 82 12.72 14.08 -27.19
CA ASP A 82 13.05 14.59 -28.53
C ASP A 82 11.92 14.39 -29.53
N THR A 83 11.22 13.26 -29.45
CA THR A 83 10.03 12.99 -30.28
C THR A 83 8.90 13.98 -29.96
N ALA A 84 8.66 14.25 -28.68
CA ALA A 84 7.65 15.22 -28.24
C ALA A 84 8.02 16.66 -28.67
N LYS A 85 9.30 17.05 -28.59
CA LYS A 85 9.78 18.34 -29.10
C LYS A 85 9.57 18.48 -30.60
N ALA A 86 9.85 17.43 -31.37
CA ALA A 86 9.62 17.43 -32.82
C ALA A 86 8.13 17.57 -33.17
N ASP A 87 7.24 16.89 -32.44
CA ASP A 87 5.78 17.03 -32.60
C ASP A 87 5.31 18.45 -32.27
N LEU A 88 5.83 19.06 -31.20
CA LEU A 88 5.50 20.44 -30.82
C LEU A 88 5.99 21.47 -31.85
N ARG A 89 7.20 21.28 -32.39
CA ARG A 89 7.72 22.09 -33.51
C ARG A 89 6.87 21.93 -34.76
N SER A 90 6.38 20.72 -35.06
CA SER A 90 5.47 20.48 -36.19
C SER A 90 4.14 21.21 -36.03
N LYS A 91 3.72 21.45 -34.78
CA LYS A 91 2.52 22.23 -34.42
C LYS A 91 2.78 23.75 -34.35
N GLY A 92 3.98 24.20 -34.73
CA GLY A 92 4.34 25.63 -34.73
C GLY A 92 4.64 26.23 -33.36
N LEU A 93 4.80 25.39 -32.34
CA LEU A 93 5.22 25.78 -30.99
C LEU A 93 6.73 25.53 -30.88
N ASP A 94 7.53 26.59 -30.83
CA ASP A 94 8.99 26.47 -30.73
C ASP A 94 9.42 26.34 -29.26
N ILE A 95 10.26 25.33 -28.98
CA ILE A 95 10.74 24.91 -27.65
C ILE A 95 12.16 24.36 -27.76
#